data_AF-A0A2E2ENH3-F1
#
_entry.id   AF-A0A2E2ENH3-F1
#
_cell.length_a   1.000
_cell.length_b   1.000
_cell.length_c   1.000
_cell.angle_alpha   90.00
_cell.angle_beta   90.00
_cell.angle_gamma   90.00
#
_symmetry.space_group_name_H-M   'P 1'
#
loop_
_entity.id
_entity.type
_entity.pdbx_description
1 polymer ?
#
loop_
_entity_poly.entity_id
_entity_poly.type
_entity_poly.pdbx_seq_one_letter_code
_entity_poly.pdbx_strand_id
1 'polypeptide(L)'
;MFFVCFLGVVVAFNRDEGSKLTNSFLNFTSENTEILPPSASISGTATVCLNENPLPQVTFTGSGGNTPYTFTYTINAGAPQIAETTGTNESISVDVMTNAVGVFIYELISVTDGSNDTSSEN
;
A
#
# COMPACT_ATOMS: atom_id res chain seq x y z
N MET A 1 -19.94 -30.16 -12.72
CA MET A 1 -20.52 -28.91 -12.20
C MET A 1 -19.49 -27.82 -12.44
N PHE A 2 -19.59 -27.07 -13.55
CA PHE A 2 -18.69 -25.97 -13.83
C PHE A 2 -19.05 -24.84 -12.88
N PHE A 3 -18.24 -24.67 -11.83
CA PHE A 3 -18.32 -23.53 -10.94
C PHE A 3 -17.83 -22.34 -11.75
N VAL A 4 -18.75 -21.67 -12.45
CA VAL A 4 -18.47 -20.39 -13.10
C VAL A 4 -18.32 -19.39 -11.97
N CYS A 5 -17.11 -19.32 -11.42
CA CYS A 5 -16.66 -18.26 -10.56
C CYS A 5 -16.96 -16.96 -11.32
N PHE A 6 -17.97 -16.20 -10.90
CA PHE A 6 -18.16 -14.86 -11.45
C PHE A 6 -16.94 -14.05 -11.01
N LEU A 7 -15.98 -13.88 -11.93
CA LEU A 7 -14.66 -13.35 -11.63
C LEU A 7 -14.78 -11.92 -11.09
N GLY A 8 -14.55 -11.74 -9.80
CA GLY A 8 -14.09 -10.47 -9.28
C GLY A 8 -12.59 -10.36 -9.57
N VAL A 9 -12.11 -9.19 -9.94
CA VAL A 9 -10.66 -8.98 -10.16
C VAL A 9 -10.19 -7.94 -9.17
N VAL A 10 -9.28 -8.33 -8.30
CA VAL A 10 -8.56 -7.41 -7.41
C VAL A 10 -7.30 -6.99 -8.12
N VAL A 11 -7.10 -5.69 -8.29
CA VAL A 11 -5.86 -5.15 -8.84
C VAL A 11 -5.27 -4.13 -7.89
N ALA A 12 -4.03 -4.36 -7.48
CA ALA A 12 -3.23 -3.43 -6.70
C ALA A 12 -2.25 -2.75 -7.66
N PHE A 13 -2.29 -1.42 -7.73
CA PHE A 13 -1.35 -0.63 -8.52
C PHE A 13 -0.51 0.25 -7.60
N ASN A 14 0.81 0.07 -7.66
CA ASN A 14 1.76 1.11 -7.27
C ASN A 14 1.96 2.02 -8.48
N ARG A 15 1.98 3.31 -8.24
CA ARG A 15 2.49 4.25 -9.22
C ARG A 15 3.91 4.57 -8.80
N ASP A 16 4.86 4.32 -9.70
CA ASP A 16 6.29 4.52 -9.42
C ASP A 16 6.53 5.94 -8.90
N GLU A 17 6.95 6.05 -7.64
CA GLU A 17 7.59 7.25 -7.11
C GLU A 17 8.82 7.53 -7.97
N GLY A 18 8.69 8.49 -8.88
CA GLY A 18 9.84 9.08 -9.54
C GLY A 18 10.79 9.57 -8.46
N SER A 19 11.92 8.88 -8.31
CA SER A 19 12.93 9.15 -7.30
C SER A 19 13.16 10.66 -7.17
N LYS A 20 12.71 11.24 -6.06
CA LYS A 20 13.09 12.59 -5.66
C LYS A 20 14.56 12.55 -5.25
N LEU A 21 15.45 12.50 -6.23
CA LEU A 21 16.81 12.98 -6.07
C LEU A 21 16.76 14.50 -5.97
N THR A 22 16.17 15.00 -4.88
CA THR A 22 16.43 16.38 -4.47
C THR A 22 17.87 16.38 -4.01
N ASN A 23 18.76 16.92 -4.82
CA ASN A 23 20.15 17.21 -4.47
C ASN A 23 20.20 18.00 -3.16
N SER A 24 20.22 17.31 -2.03
CA SER A 24 20.60 17.88 -0.74
C SER A 24 22.09 17.64 -0.59
N PHE A 25 22.87 18.47 -1.28
CA PHE A 25 24.21 18.74 -0.75
C PHE A 25 24.01 19.40 0.62
N LEU A 26 24.84 19.01 1.59
CA LEU A 26 25.10 19.62 2.92
C LEU A 26 24.59 18.84 4.15
N ASN A 27 25.30 17.77 4.55
CA ASN A 27 26.26 17.79 5.67
C ASN A 27 26.62 16.35 6.11
N PHE A 28 27.85 15.94 5.80
CA PHE A 28 28.42 14.68 6.29
C PHE A 28 29.03 14.93 7.67
N THR A 29 28.24 14.83 8.73
CA THR A 29 28.74 14.74 10.11
C THR A 29 28.31 13.41 10.71
N SER A 30 29.18 12.42 10.58
CA SER A 30 29.47 11.29 11.48
C SER A 30 28.45 10.94 12.58
N GLU A 31 27.21 10.60 12.21
CA GLU A 31 26.37 9.48 12.70
C GLU A 31 25.03 9.56 11.94
N ASN A 32 25.07 9.49 10.62
CA ASN A 32 23.90 9.75 9.78
C ASN A 32 23.34 8.43 9.25
N THR A 33 22.46 7.80 10.02
CA THR A 33 21.52 6.82 9.47
C THR A 33 20.77 7.54 8.36
N GLU A 34 21.05 7.23 7.09
CA GLU A 34 20.26 7.77 5.98
C GLU A 34 18.83 7.24 6.13
N ILE A 35 17.98 8.03 6.76
CA ILE A 35 16.55 7.80 6.73
C ILE A 35 16.11 8.26 5.34
N LEU A 36 15.98 7.29 4.44
CA LEU A 36 15.34 7.49 3.14
C LEU A 36 13.91 7.99 3.37
N PRO A 37 13.34 8.82 2.47
CA PRO A 37 11.92 9.16 2.56
C PRO A 37 11.07 7.87 2.61
N PRO A 38 9.94 7.87 3.33
CA PRO A 38 9.08 6.70 3.37
C PRO A 38 8.60 6.37 1.97
N SER A 39 8.65 5.10 1.60
CA SER A 39 8.18 4.57 0.33
C SER A 39 7.33 3.35 0.60
N ALA A 40 6.26 3.18 -0.18
CA ALA A 40 5.31 2.11 0.03
C ALA A 40 5.02 1.32 -1.25
N SER A 41 4.75 0.03 -1.07
CA SER A 41 4.36 -0.88 -2.14
C SER A 41 3.11 -1.66 -1.77
N ILE A 42 2.13 -1.67 -2.67
CA ILE A 42 0.91 -2.49 -2.59
C ILE A 42 1.05 -3.73 -3.49
N SER A 43 0.61 -4.88 -3.00
CA SER A 43 0.56 -6.15 -3.75
C SER A 43 -0.67 -6.97 -3.36
N GLY A 44 -1.16 -7.85 -4.24
CA GLY A 44 -2.36 -8.66 -3.95
C GLY A 44 -3.30 -8.86 -5.14
N THR A 45 -2.76 -8.92 -6.37
CA THR A 45 -3.59 -9.15 -7.56
C THR A 45 -4.13 -10.58 -7.55
N ALA A 46 -5.45 -10.74 -7.41
CA ALA A 46 -6.10 -12.04 -7.42
C ALA A 46 -7.42 -11.98 -8.21
N THR A 47 -7.62 -13.00 -9.04
CA THR A 47 -8.95 -13.32 -9.56
C THR A 47 -9.69 -14.10 -8.50
N VAL A 48 -10.79 -13.54 -7.99
CA VAL A 48 -11.47 -14.02 -6.81
C VAL A 48 -12.91 -14.39 -7.12
N CYS A 49 -13.45 -15.37 -6.40
CA CYS A 49 -14.84 -15.79 -6.54
C CYS A 49 -15.75 -14.98 -5.63
N LEU A 50 -17.02 -14.82 -6.04
CA LEU A 50 -18.04 -14.23 -5.18
C LEU A 50 -18.16 -15.04 -3.87
N ASN A 51 -18.06 -14.37 -2.73
CA ASN A 51 -18.05 -14.96 -1.38
C ASN A 51 -16.91 -15.98 -1.18
N GLU A 52 -15.73 -15.74 -1.76
CA GLU A 52 -14.56 -16.58 -1.56
C GLU A 52 -14.14 -16.63 -0.08
N ASN A 53 -13.77 -17.83 0.38
CA ASN A 53 -13.25 -18.08 1.72
C ASN A 53 -12.06 -19.04 1.63
N PRO A 54 -10.87 -18.69 2.14
CA PRO A 54 -10.54 -17.46 2.87
C PRO A 54 -10.62 -16.19 2.00
N LEU A 55 -10.89 -15.04 2.64
CA LEU A 55 -10.97 -13.76 1.94
C LEU A 55 -9.61 -13.43 1.29
N PRO A 56 -9.60 -12.87 0.07
CA PRO A 56 -8.38 -12.37 -0.56
C PRO A 56 -7.82 -11.18 0.22
N GLN A 57 -6.49 -11.07 0.27
CA GLN A 57 -5.79 -10.00 0.97
C GLN A 57 -4.95 -9.15 0.03
N VAL A 58 -4.93 -7.85 0.31
CA VAL A 58 -4.03 -6.88 -0.30
C VAL A 58 -3.02 -6.45 0.76
N THR A 59 -1.74 -6.60 0.46
CA THR A 59 -0.64 -6.29 1.37
C THR A 59 0.02 -4.98 0.98
N PHE A 60 0.08 -4.07 1.94
CA PHE A 60 0.85 -2.83 1.89
C PHE A 60 2.17 -3.05 2.63
N THR A 61 3.28 -2.62 2.05
CA THR A 61 4.62 -2.70 2.64
C THR A 61 5.28 -1.34 2.57
N GLY A 62 5.62 -0.76 3.72
CA GLY A 62 6.38 0.48 3.86
C GLY A 62 7.87 0.17 4.01
N SER A 63 8.70 1.10 3.56
CA SER A 63 10.16 1.04 3.60
C SER A 63 10.72 2.46 3.68
N GLY A 64 11.95 2.63 4.17
CA GLY A 64 12.50 3.96 4.49
C GLY A 64 11.74 4.63 5.65
N GLY A 65 12.18 5.76 6.17
CA GLY A 65 11.52 6.37 7.33
C GLY A 65 11.61 5.51 8.60
N ASN A 66 10.70 5.78 9.53
CA ASN A 66 10.53 5.03 10.77
C ASN A 66 9.13 4.40 10.85
N THR A 67 9.05 3.21 11.45
CA THR A 67 7.77 2.59 11.82
C THR A 67 7.12 3.35 12.99
N PRO A 68 5.79 3.33 13.14
CA PRO A 68 4.78 2.69 12.25
C PRO A 68 4.47 3.52 11.00
N TYR A 69 3.99 2.85 9.93
CA TYR A 69 3.59 3.51 8.68
C TYR A 69 2.07 3.67 8.60
N THR A 70 1.63 4.77 8.00
CA THR A 70 0.24 5.07 7.66
C THR A 70 0.10 5.12 6.15
N PHE A 71 -0.56 4.14 5.55
CA PHE A 71 -0.86 4.07 4.13
C PHE A 71 -2.23 4.66 3.85
N THR A 72 -2.30 5.63 2.95
CA THR A 72 -3.56 6.15 2.42
C THR A 72 -3.80 5.56 1.03
N TYR A 73 -4.95 4.93 0.82
CA TYR A 73 -5.30 4.28 -0.44
C TYR A 73 -6.75 4.52 -0.82
N THR A 74 -7.13 4.32 -2.09
CA THR A 74 -8.53 4.32 -2.52
C THR A 74 -8.93 2.99 -3.12
N ILE A 75 -10.23 2.72 -3.04
CA ILE A 75 -10.87 1.57 -3.69
C ILE A 75 -11.77 2.13 -4.80
N ASN A 76 -11.51 1.75 -6.05
CA ASN A 76 -12.27 2.20 -7.23
C ASN A 76 -12.40 3.73 -7.33
N ALA A 77 -11.31 4.47 -7.05
CA ALA A 77 -11.28 5.94 -7.00
C ALA A 77 -12.34 6.57 -6.05
N GLY A 78 -12.75 5.82 -5.03
CA GLY A 78 -13.69 6.26 -4.00
C GLY A 78 -13.08 7.16 -2.93
N ALA A 79 -13.66 7.13 -1.73
CA ALA A 79 -13.13 7.87 -0.60
C ALA A 79 -11.78 7.26 -0.13
N PRO A 80 -10.79 8.10 0.26
CA PRO A 80 -9.54 7.62 0.84
C PRO A 80 -9.79 6.76 2.10
N GLN A 81 -9.06 5.66 2.18
CA GLN A 81 -9.00 4.72 3.28
C GLN A 81 -7.60 4.75 3.89
N ILE A 82 -7.50 4.37 5.16
CA ILE A 82 -6.26 4.38 5.92
C ILE A 82 -5.96 2.95 6.40
N ALA A 83 -4.72 2.51 6.22
CA ALA A 83 -4.17 1.31 6.82
C ALA A 83 -2.91 1.67 7.61
N GLU A 84 -2.84 1.32 8.89
CA GLU A 84 -1.72 1.65 9.77
C GLU A 84 -1.01 0.38 10.25
N THR A 85 0.31 0.35 10.14
CA THR A 85 1.10 -0.70 10.78
C THR A 85 1.17 -0.46 12.29
N THR A 86 1.48 -1.50 13.05
CA THR A 86 1.61 -1.41 14.51
C THR A 86 3.02 -1.81 14.95
N GLY A 87 3.56 -1.11 15.94
CA GLY A 87 4.91 -1.37 16.45
C GLY A 87 5.97 -1.21 15.36
N THR A 88 6.82 -2.23 15.21
CA THR A 88 7.91 -2.26 14.21
C THR A 88 7.52 -2.96 12.91
N ASN A 89 6.22 -3.19 12.66
CA ASN A 89 5.77 -3.84 11.45
C ASN A 89 5.90 -2.90 10.25
N GLU A 90 6.48 -3.41 9.19
CA GLU A 90 6.66 -2.70 7.93
C GLU A 90 5.50 -2.98 6.96
N SER A 91 4.74 -4.05 7.19
CA SER A 91 3.62 -4.44 6.32
C SER A 91 2.31 -4.63 7.07
N ILE A 92 1.21 -4.44 6.34
CA ILE A 92 -0.16 -4.70 6.78
C ILE A 92 -0.96 -5.30 5.63
N SER A 93 -1.77 -6.32 5.94
CA SER A 93 -2.73 -6.90 5.00
C SER A 93 -4.14 -6.40 5.30
N VAL A 94 -4.86 -6.04 4.24
CA VAL A 94 -6.27 -5.65 4.28
C VAL A 94 -7.09 -6.71 3.56
N ASP A 95 -8.12 -7.23 4.24
CA ASP A 95 -9.06 -8.18 3.64
C ASP A 95 -9.94 -7.48 2.60
N VAL A 96 -10.10 -8.11 1.45
CA VAL A 96 -10.95 -7.62 0.36
C VAL A 96 -12.30 -8.31 0.42
N MET A 97 -13.37 -7.52 0.64
CA MET A 97 -14.74 -8.04 0.67
C MET A 97 -15.20 -8.42 -0.74
N THR A 98 -15.43 -9.72 -0.97
CA THR A 98 -15.90 -10.28 -2.26
C THR A 98 -17.41 -10.51 -2.31
N ASN A 99 -18.19 -9.69 -1.59
CA ASN A 99 -19.66 -9.79 -1.52
C ASN A 99 -20.37 -9.21 -2.77
N ALA A 100 -19.63 -8.55 -3.67
CA ALA A 100 -20.13 -8.04 -4.94
C ALA A 100 -19.23 -8.47 -6.10
N VAL A 101 -19.84 -8.78 -7.25
CA VAL A 101 -19.10 -9.05 -8.49
C VAL A 101 -18.65 -7.71 -9.08
N GLY A 102 -17.35 -7.59 -9.34
CA GLY A 102 -16.78 -6.39 -9.95
C GLY A 102 -15.26 -6.38 -9.92
N VAL A 103 -14.69 -5.36 -10.54
CA VAL A 103 -13.25 -5.07 -10.39
C VAL A 103 -13.09 -4.19 -9.16
N PHE A 104 -12.18 -4.56 -8.28
CA PHE A 104 -11.78 -3.76 -7.12
C PHE A 104 -10.35 -3.28 -7.36
N ILE A 105 -10.21 -2.01 -7.72
CA ILE A 105 -8.93 -1.36 -7.97
C ILE A 105 -8.48 -0.70 -6.67
N TYR A 106 -7.36 -1.16 -6.11
CA TYR A 106 -6.69 -0.57 -4.97
C TYR A 106 -5.53 0.29 -5.47
N GLU A 107 -5.63 1.59 -5.21
CA GLU A 107 -4.64 2.58 -5.59
C GLU A 107 -4.05 3.21 -4.32
N LEU A 108 -2.73 3.07 -4.16
CA LEU A 108 -1.99 3.70 -3.07
C LEU A 108 -1.78 5.19 -3.42
N ILE A 109 -2.11 6.08 -2.48
CA ILE A 109 -2.02 7.54 -2.66
C ILE A 109 -0.77 8.09 -1.99
N SER A 110 -0.52 7.68 -0.75
CA SER A 110 0.59 8.21 0.04
C SER A 110 0.94 7.28 1.18
N VAL A 111 2.18 7.40 1.65
CA VAL A 111 2.66 6.78 2.88
C VAL A 111 3.21 7.85 3.81
N THR A 112 2.85 7.76 5.08
CA THR A 112 3.40 8.60 6.15
C THR A 112 4.10 7.70 7.16
N ASP A 113 5.31 8.08 7.57
CA ASP A 113 6.09 7.34 8.56
C ASP A 113 5.73 7.76 10.01
N GLY A 114 6.29 7.07 11.00
CA GLY A 114 6.08 7.36 12.42
C GLY A 114 6.67 8.70 12.87
N SER A 115 7.54 9.31 12.05
CA SER A 115 8.13 10.63 12.24
C SER A 115 7.27 11.75 11.64
N ASN A 116 6.16 11.42 10.97
CA ASN A 116 5.28 12.30 10.18
C ASN A 116 5.87 12.80 8.85
N ASP A 117 6.93 12.16 8.35
CA ASP A 117 7.37 12.38 6.97
C ASP A 117 6.39 11.67 6.02
N THR A 118 5.99 12.34 4.95
CA THR A 118 5.00 11.83 4.00
C THR A 118 5.58 11.80 2.59
N SER A 119 5.44 10.66 1.91
CA SER A 119 5.68 10.54 0.48
C SER A 119 4.38 10.31 -0.27
N SER A 120 4.31 10.92 -1.45
CA SER A 120 3.14 10.90 -2.31
C SER A 120 3.38 9.91 -3.42
N GLU A 121 2.66 8.80 -3.37
CA GLU A 121 2.74 7.69 -4.31
C GLU A 121 1.86 7.97 -5.56
N ASN A 122 1.51 9.25 -5.82
CA ASN A 122 0.65 9.74 -6.93
C ASN A 122 1.34 10.80 -7.80
#